data_AF-A0A4Y7U4T5-F1
#
_entry.id   AF-A0A4Y7U4T5-F1
#
_cell.length_a   1.000
_cell.length_b   1.000
_cell.length_c   1.000
_cell.angle_alpha   90.00
_cell.angle_beta   90.00
_cell.angle_gamma   90.00
#
_symmetry.space_group_name_H-M   'P 1'
#
loop_
_entity.id
_entity.type
_entity.pdbx_description
1 polymer ?
#
loop_
_entity_poly.entity_id
_entity_poly.type
_entity_poly.pdbx_seq_one_letter_code
_entity_poly.pdbx_strand_id
1 'polypeptide(L)'
;KAIGERNQLRAYKIAENFAHNPKEYPLVMTTGLVFGFFIQLLKYHGLKDKNPKNVAAAIGVNPYFLKEYDLAVKNYPMRKVSQIVGALRDIDVKSKGVGANALSQSDLLKE
;
A
#
# COMPACT_ATOMS: atom_id res chain seq x y z
N LYS A 1 6.52 -6.33 10.09
CA LYS A 1 6.45 -7.80 10.33
C LYS A 1 5.27 -8.47 9.62
N ALA A 2 4.01 -8.15 9.93
CA ALA A 2 2.84 -8.85 9.39
C ALA A 2 2.67 -8.86 7.85
N ILE A 3 3.03 -7.78 7.17
CA ILE A 3 2.78 -7.66 5.71
C ILE A 3 3.81 -8.45 4.89
N GLY A 4 5.05 -8.59 5.39
CA GLY A 4 6.12 -9.31 4.68
C GLY A 4 5.99 -10.84 4.71
N GLU A 5 5.38 -11.40 5.77
CA GLU A 5 5.32 -12.85 6.04
C GLU A 5 4.18 -13.60 5.32
N ARG A 6 3.49 -12.98 4.35
CA ARG A 6 2.30 -13.57 3.68
C ARG A 6 1.18 -13.97 4.63
N ASN A 7 1.11 -13.38 5.81
CA ASN A 7 -0.04 -13.57 6.67
C ASN A 7 -1.16 -12.66 6.14
N GLN A 8 -1.78 -13.06 5.03
CA GLN A 8 -2.95 -12.38 4.45
C GLN A 8 -3.99 -12.12 5.53
N LEU A 9 -4.17 -13.06 6.47
CA LEU A 9 -5.05 -12.92 7.63
C LEU A 9 -4.63 -11.77 8.56
N ARG A 10 -3.33 -11.48 8.74
CA ARG A 10 -2.88 -10.31 9.51
C ARG A 10 -2.98 -9.00 8.72
N ALA A 11 -2.73 -8.99 7.42
CA ALA A 11 -2.94 -7.80 6.59
C ALA A 11 -4.44 -7.43 6.53
N TYR A 12 -5.31 -8.43 6.39
CA TYR A 12 -6.76 -8.28 6.54
C TYR A 12 -7.12 -7.83 7.96
N LYS A 13 -6.54 -8.39 9.02
CA LYS A 13 -6.76 -7.90 10.40
C LYS A 13 -6.25 -6.47 10.64
N ILE A 14 -5.20 -6.03 9.95
CA ILE A 14 -4.73 -4.64 10.03
C ILE A 14 -5.76 -3.73 9.35
N ALA A 15 -6.22 -4.09 8.16
CA ALA A 15 -7.27 -3.35 7.45
C ALA A 15 -8.61 -3.36 8.22
N GLU A 16 -8.97 -4.49 8.81
CA GLU A 16 -10.16 -4.69 9.63
C GLU A 16 -10.06 -3.90 10.94
N ASN A 17 -8.92 -3.94 11.64
CA ASN A 17 -8.69 -3.11 12.83
C ASN A 17 -8.73 -1.61 12.50
N PHE A 18 -8.18 -1.20 11.36
CA PHE A 18 -8.24 0.19 10.90
C PHE A 18 -9.67 0.61 10.52
N ALA A 19 -10.46 -0.28 9.94
CA ALA A 19 -11.87 -0.03 9.61
C ALA A 19 -12.77 0.05 10.87
N HIS A 20 -12.45 -0.71 11.93
CA HIS A 20 -13.22 -0.71 13.17
C HIS A 20 -12.92 0.48 14.10
N ASN A 21 -11.80 1.20 13.91
CA ASN A 21 -11.50 2.41 14.69
C ASN A 21 -11.04 3.60 13.82
N PRO A 22 -11.94 4.19 13.01
CA PRO A 22 -11.60 5.26 12.07
C PRO A 22 -11.18 6.59 12.74
N LYS A 23 -11.42 6.77 14.05
CA LYS A 23 -10.94 7.92 14.82
C LYS A 23 -9.45 7.81 15.20
N GLU A 24 -8.99 6.61 15.56
CA GLU A 24 -7.56 6.37 15.85
C GLU A 24 -6.72 6.20 14.58
N TYR A 25 -7.35 5.76 13.49
CA TYR A 25 -6.66 5.44 12.25
C TYR A 25 -7.30 6.14 11.05
N PRO A 26 -7.06 7.46 10.86
CA PRO A 26 -7.58 8.18 9.71
C PRO A 26 -7.25 7.45 8.40
N LEU A 27 -8.26 7.27 7.55
CA LEU A 27 -8.15 6.52 6.29
C LEU A 27 -6.94 6.98 5.46
N VAL A 28 -6.71 8.29 5.38
CA VAL A 28 -5.58 8.87 4.62
C VAL A 28 -4.22 8.41 5.18
N MET A 29 -4.08 8.35 6.50
CA MET A 29 -2.84 7.95 7.16
C MET A 29 -2.52 6.47 6.93
N THR A 30 -3.51 5.60 7.12
CA THR A 30 -3.34 4.15 6.95
C THR A 30 -3.09 3.78 5.51
N THR A 31 -3.84 4.37 4.58
CA THR A 31 -3.65 4.16 3.13
C THR A 31 -2.25 4.61 2.69
N GLY A 32 -1.75 5.73 3.23
CA GLY A 32 -0.39 6.23 2.97
C GLY A 32 0.71 5.28 3.43
N LEU A 33 0.59 4.70 4.63
CA LEU A 33 1.57 3.72 5.16
C LEU A 33 1.60 2.45 4.31
N VAL A 34 0.43 1.92 3.94
CA VAL A 34 0.32 0.73 3.09
C VAL A 34 0.87 1.01 1.69
N PHE A 35 0.56 2.18 1.13
CA PHE A 35 1.08 2.62 -0.17
C PHE A 35 2.62 2.69 -0.15
N GLY A 36 3.20 3.32 0.87
CA GLY A 36 4.65 3.43 1.02
C GLY A 36 5.36 2.08 1.03
N PHE A 37 4.82 1.10 1.77
CA PHE A 37 5.34 -0.26 1.78
C PHE A 37 5.32 -0.92 0.39
N PHE A 38 4.21 -0.82 -0.34
CA PHE A 38 4.12 -1.43 -1.68
C PHE A 38 4.97 -0.70 -2.72
N ILE A 39 5.21 0.61 -2.57
CA ILE A 39 6.20 1.34 -3.38
C ILE A 39 7.62 0.82 -3.12
N GLN A 40 7.98 0.53 -1.87
CA GLN A 40 9.28 -0.07 -1.54
C GLN A 40 9.43 -1.47 -2.14
N LEU A 41 8.38 -2.30 -2.10
CA LEU A 41 8.35 -3.59 -2.78
C LEU A 41 8.51 -3.46 -4.30
N LEU A 42 7.81 -2.50 -4.91
CA LEU A 42 7.86 -2.24 -6.35
C LEU A 42 9.29 -1.87 -6.77
N LYS A 43 9.93 -0.97 -6.01
CA LYS A 43 11.34 -0.61 -6.20
C LYS A 43 12.24 -1.84 -6.09
N TYR A 44 12.04 -2.67 -5.06
CA TYR A 44 12.88 -3.85 -4.86
C TYR A 44 12.78 -4.85 -6.02
N HIS A 45 11.59 -5.12 -6.54
CA HIS A 45 11.43 -5.96 -7.74
C HIS A 45 12.25 -5.45 -8.93
N GLY A 46 12.33 -4.13 -9.12
CA GLY A 46 13.08 -3.50 -10.21
C GLY A 46 14.60 -3.46 -10.04
N LEU A 47 15.15 -3.76 -8.86
CA LEU A 47 16.60 -3.72 -8.63
C LEU A 47 17.28 -4.92 -9.29
N LYS A 48 18.32 -4.65 -10.09
CA LYS A 48 19.21 -5.69 -10.66
C LYS A 48 20.20 -6.20 -9.62
N ASP A 49 20.79 -5.29 -8.87
CA ASP A 49 21.68 -5.62 -7.76
C ASP A 49 20.86 -6.05 -6.54
N LYS A 50 21.16 -7.25 -6.04
CA LYS A 50 20.51 -7.85 -4.86
C LYS A 50 21.41 -7.84 -3.63
N ASN A 51 22.52 -7.09 -3.65
CA ASN A 51 23.33 -6.88 -2.45
C ASN A 51 22.48 -6.22 -1.34
N PRO A 52 22.41 -6.82 -0.13
CA PRO A 52 21.55 -6.33 0.94
C PRO A 52 21.72 -4.85 1.30
N LYS A 53 22.96 -4.34 1.31
CA LYS A 53 23.22 -2.93 1.64
C LYS A 53 22.66 -2.00 0.56
N ASN A 54 22.88 -2.35 -0.71
CA ASN A 54 22.44 -1.55 -1.84
C ASN A 54 20.91 -1.57 -1.98
N VAL A 55 20.29 -2.73 -1.76
CA VAL A 55 18.83 -2.86 -1.74
C VAL A 55 18.24 -2.00 -0.62
N ALA A 56 18.75 -2.13 0.61
CA ALA A 56 18.24 -1.39 1.76
C ALA A 56 18.31 0.12 1.53
N ALA A 57 19.43 0.62 0.99
CA ALA A 57 19.59 2.01 0.61
C ALA A 57 18.60 2.43 -0.49
N ALA A 58 18.45 1.64 -1.56
CA ALA A 58 17.60 1.97 -2.69
C ALA A 58 16.09 2.01 -2.34
N ILE A 59 15.65 1.19 -1.39
CA ILE A 59 14.26 1.21 -0.91
C ILE A 59 14.07 2.06 0.35
N GLY A 60 15.14 2.66 0.88
CA GLY A 60 15.10 3.59 2.00
C GLY A 60 14.70 2.93 3.33
N VAL A 61 15.18 1.71 3.59
CA VAL A 61 14.91 0.97 4.83
C VAL A 61 16.20 0.65 5.56
N ASN A 62 16.13 0.49 6.89
CA ASN A 62 17.25 -0.02 7.66
C ASN A 62 17.55 -1.48 7.24
N PRO A 63 18.82 -1.84 6.96
CA PRO A 63 19.21 -3.20 6.55
C PRO A 63 18.71 -4.31 7.49
N TYR A 64 18.49 -4.01 8.78
CA TYR A 64 17.94 -4.95 9.76
C TYR A 64 16.58 -5.53 9.32
N PHE A 65 15.75 -4.71 8.65
CA PHE A 65 14.41 -5.11 8.21
C PHE A 65 14.40 -5.74 6.82
N LEU A 66 15.55 -5.92 6.17
CA LEU A 66 15.58 -6.36 4.78
C LEU A 66 15.04 -7.78 4.60
N LYS A 67 15.22 -8.64 5.60
CA LYS A 67 14.71 -10.02 5.58
C LYS A 67 13.19 -10.06 5.39
N GLU A 68 12.45 -9.12 5.99
CA GLU A 68 11.01 -9.00 5.81
C GLU A 68 10.65 -8.60 4.37
N TYR A 69 11.46 -7.76 3.72
CA TYR A 69 11.27 -7.37 2.33
C TYR A 69 11.63 -8.50 1.35
N ASP A 70 12.68 -9.28 1.62
CA ASP A 70 13.04 -10.46 0.83
C ASP A 70 11.89 -11.47 0.77
N LEU A 71 11.24 -11.68 1.91
CA LEU A 71 10.07 -12.55 2.01
C LEU A 71 8.87 -11.94 1.29
N ALA A 72 8.63 -10.64 1.46
CA ALA A 72 7.53 -9.92 0.82
C ALA A 72 7.59 -9.98 -0.71
N VAL A 73 8.78 -9.76 -1.30
CA VAL A 73 9.00 -9.76 -2.75
C VAL A 73 8.70 -11.14 -3.37
N LYS A 74 9.01 -12.23 -2.67
CA LYS A 74 8.63 -13.59 -3.10
C LYS A 74 7.13 -13.84 -3.03
N ASN A 75 6.49 -13.23 -2.03
CA ASN A 75 5.08 -13.45 -1.73
C ASN A 75 4.12 -12.63 -2.59
N TYR A 76 4.57 -11.45 -3.05
CA TYR A 76 3.82 -10.52 -3.88
C TYR A 76 4.59 -10.29 -5.19
N PRO A 77 4.28 -11.05 -6.27
CA PRO A 77 4.89 -10.84 -7.58
C PRO A 77 4.66 -9.40 -8.08
N MET A 78 5.57 -8.89 -8.91
CA MET A 78 5.55 -7.52 -9.44
C MET A 78 4.16 -7.09 -9.95
N ARG A 79 3.49 -7.93 -10.76
CA ARG A 79 2.14 -7.65 -11.28
C ARG A 79 1.12 -7.37 -10.17
N LYS A 80 1.15 -8.15 -9.09
CA LYS A 80 0.25 -7.98 -7.94
C LYS A 80 0.58 -6.71 -7.16
N VAL A 81 1.87 -6.42 -6.97
CA VAL A 81 2.31 -5.17 -6.34
C VAL A 81 1.81 -3.96 -7.12
N SER A 82 1.98 -3.94 -8.45
CA SER A 82 1.50 -2.85 -9.30
C SER A 82 -0.02 -2.66 -9.21
N GLN A 83 -0.81 -3.74 -9.19
CA GLN A 83 -2.26 -3.68 -9.02
C GLN A 83 -2.65 -3.05 -7.68
N ILE A 84 -1.99 -3.46 -6.59
CA ILE A 84 -2.26 -2.92 -5.25
C ILE A 84 -1.91 -1.43 -5.17
N VAL A 85 -0.77 -1.01 -5.74
CA VAL A 85 -0.37 0.40 -5.80
C VAL A 85 -1.42 1.24 -6.56
N GLY A 86 -1.93 0.73 -7.68
CA GLY A 86 -3.02 1.38 -8.42
C GLY A 86 -4.28 1.57 -7.58
N ALA A 87 -4.76 0.48 -6.95
CA ALA A 87 -5.95 0.53 -6.12
C ALA A 87 -5.81 1.51 -4.93
N LEU A 88 -4.65 1.53 -4.27
CA LEU A 88 -4.39 2.46 -3.17
C LEU A 88 -4.35 3.92 -3.63
N ARG A 89 -3.81 4.18 -4.83
CA ARG A 89 -3.82 5.52 -5.44
C ARG A 89 -5.25 5.98 -5.74
N ASP A 90 -6.10 5.09 -6.26
CA ASP A 90 -7.50 5.42 -6.54
C ASP A 90 -8.25 5.74 -5.25
N ILE A 91 -7.99 5.00 -4.16
CA ILE A 91 -8.55 5.27 -2.83
C ILE A 91 -8.08 6.63 -2.30
N ASP A 92 -6.79 6.92 -2.38
CA ASP A 92 -6.23 8.20 -1.91
C ASP A 92 -6.85 9.39 -2.65
N VAL A 93 -6.95 9.31 -3.97
CA VAL A 93 -7.58 10.32 -4.85
C VAL A 93 -9.04 10.55 -4.47
N LYS A 94 -9.83 9.47 -4.31
CA LYS A 94 -11.24 9.56 -3.88
C LYS A 94 -11.39 10.13 -2.47
N SER A 95 -10.50 9.76 -1.54
CA SER A 95 -10.54 10.25 -0.15
C SER A 95 -10.26 11.75 -0.04
N LYS A 96 -9.55 12.31 -1.03
CA LYS A 96 -9.25 13.74 -1.16
C LYS A 96 -10.30 14.50 -1.98
N GLY A 97 -11.38 13.84 -2.41
CA GLY A 97 -12.46 14.44 -3.21
C GLY A 97 -12.12 14.67 -4.68
N VAL A 98 -10.98 14.16 -5.17
CA VAL A 98 -10.58 14.27 -6.57
C VAL A 98 -11.19 13.11 -7.35
N GLY A 99 -11.95 13.36 -8.41
CA GLY A 99 -12.61 12.30 -9.20
C GLY A 99 -13.79 11.62 -8.51
N ALA A 100 -14.18 12.06 -7.30
CA ALA A 100 -15.56 11.94 -6.88
C ALA A 100 -16.34 12.86 -7.82
N ASN A 101 -17.13 12.29 -8.73
CA ASN A 101 -18.10 13.08 -9.48
C ASN A 101 -18.92 13.82 -8.42
N ALA A 102 -18.66 15.12 -8.28
CA ALA A 102 -19.60 16.05 -7.72
C ALA A 102 -20.75 16.10 -8.74
N LEU A 103 -21.59 15.06 -8.74
CA LEU A 103 -22.92 15.18 -9.29
C LEU A 103 -23.52 16.34 -8.54
N SER A 104 -23.77 17.44 -9.27
CA SER A 104 -24.52 18.52 -8.70
C SER A 104 -25.88 17.93 -8.30
N GLN A 105 -26.45 18.38 -7.19
CA GLN A 105 -27.77 17.93 -6.74
C GLN A 105 -28.85 18.15 -7.82
N SER A 106 -28.59 19.02 -8.80
CA SER A 106 -29.44 19.28 -9.97
C SER A 106 -29.40 18.17 -11.03
N ASP A 107 -28.34 17.36 -11.10
CA ASP A 107 -28.22 16.29 -12.10
C ASP A 107 -28.88 14.98 -11.63
N LEU A 108 -29.08 14.81 -10.31
CA LEU A 108 -29.76 13.65 -9.70
C LEU A 108 -31.29 13.67 -9.84
N LEU A 109 -31.89 14.78 -10.30
CA LEU A 109 -33.34 14.95 -10.44
C LEU A 109 -33.83 14.86 -11.89
N LYS A 110 -32.99 14.43 -12.83
CA LYS A 110 -33.32 14.30 -14.25
C LYS A 110 -33.16 12.89 -14.82
N GLU A 111 -32.95 11.89 -13.97
CA GLU A 111 -33.10 10.46 -14.32
C GLU A 111 -34.28 9.83 -13.60
#